data_AF-A0A4P9WVJ0-F1
#
_entry.id   AF-A0A4P9WVJ0-F1
#
_cell.length_a   1.000
_cell.length_b   1.000
_cell.length_c   1.000
_cell.angle_alpha   90.00
_cell.angle_beta   90.00
_cell.angle_gamma   90.00
#
_symmetry.space_group_name_H-M   'P 1'
#
loop_
_entity.id
_entity.type
_entity.pdbx_description
1 polymer ?
#
loop_
_entity_poly.entity_id
_entity_poly.type
_entity_poly.pdbx_seq_one_letter_code
_entity_poly.pdbx_strand_id
1 'polypeptide(L)'
;MDNTTRALVFPGDPLRAANLWTGLVWTLILSDALLHRVLLSPRARGNRLLRPLVRYAMQPLAIRRVPEVGSKYPPFDLLSSMLLAIHVTLTFVFCWGRSGINYDIDFPRLGYHAVAAFSIAVMSALRYSPLRKLGVPHHYGLRWHRVLGMTFVALATAHAVSYLRTWGVANFTAIVLGDNPTFRWGVVAWSFCLLAFVPAPFRPIIWNVFKVVHITGALGVLIAASLHTTYARRWTIVAGAMWSIDWGCRLAHQYLVPSGEIVPGGFAAEGYVTTLVVRLPHSRLRRLIAWYSEPPFLHRLTISQFVFVSVPHIESFTSHPVSIVAHTEREGADEFILALASRGNFTRKLRHAAALATGENVEEAEAYAIDAFKAADPAVSAATHAAAKRAPVFPVHIEGPFQGILAPLEAYSRPVLIAGGVGLTPMLGMLATM
;
A
#
# COMPACT_ATOMS: atom_id res chain seq x y z
N MET A 1 56.72 -4.95 6.67
CA MET A 1 55.44 -4.66 6.00
C MET A 1 54.73 -3.61 6.85
N ASP A 2 55.06 -2.34 6.61
CA ASP A 2 54.48 -1.19 7.30
C ASP A 2 53.31 -0.64 6.49
N ASN A 3 52.09 -0.81 7.01
CA ASN A 3 50.90 -0.13 6.51
C ASN A 3 50.90 1.32 7.02
N THR A 4 51.66 2.18 6.36
CA THR A 4 51.54 3.64 6.55
C THR A 4 50.33 4.15 5.78
N THR A 5 49.27 4.41 6.53
CA THR A 5 48.04 5.10 6.10
C THR A 5 48.39 6.52 5.66
N ARG A 6 48.66 6.72 4.35
CA ARG A 6 48.67 8.06 3.76
C ARG A 6 47.24 8.60 3.76
N ALA A 7 46.95 9.48 4.70
CA ALA A 7 45.77 10.32 4.65
C ALA A 7 45.83 11.19 3.39
N LEU A 8 44.91 10.94 2.44
CA LEU A 8 44.66 11.82 1.31
C LEU A 8 44.04 13.12 1.85
N VAL A 9 44.87 14.14 2.05
CA VAL A 9 44.42 15.51 2.29
C VAL A 9 43.86 16.04 0.98
N PHE A 10 42.53 16.14 0.89
CA PHE A 10 41.88 16.86 -0.21
C PHE A 10 41.88 18.37 0.12
N PRO A 11 42.52 19.23 -0.67
CA PRO A 11 42.46 20.67 -0.43
C PRO A 11 41.03 21.16 -0.70
N GLY A 12 40.51 21.93 0.27
CA GLY A 12 39.17 22.51 0.22
C GLY A 12 39.07 23.55 -0.89
N ASP A 13 38.34 23.21 -1.94
CA ASP A 13 38.03 24.13 -3.03
C ASP A 13 36.65 24.78 -2.78
N PRO A 14 36.57 26.08 -2.40
CA PRO A 14 35.31 26.77 -2.16
C PRO A 14 34.44 26.90 -3.43
N LEU A 15 35.00 26.72 -4.63
CA LEU A 15 34.23 26.67 -5.89
C LEU A 15 33.36 25.41 -6.00
N ARG A 16 33.66 24.33 -5.26
CA ARG A 16 32.80 23.13 -5.23
C ARG A 16 31.48 23.38 -4.51
N ALA A 17 31.44 24.25 -3.50
CA ALA A 17 30.20 24.59 -2.81
C ALA A 17 29.24 25.38 -3.71
N ALA A 18 29.76 26.35 -4.49
CA ALA A 18 28.96 27.11 -5.45
C ALA A 18 28.46 26.25 -6.63
N ASN A 19 29.30 25.31 -7.12
CA ASN A 19 28.92 24.36 -8.17
C ASN A 19 27.94 23.27 -7.69
N LEU A 20 27.89 22.98 -6.38
CA LEU A 20 26.93 22.07 -5.77
C LEU A 20 25.55 22.70 -5.58
N TRP A 21 25.47 24.00 -5.24
CA TRP A 21 24.19 24.71 -5.17
C TRP A 21 23.57 24.96 -6.55
N THR A 22 24.38 25.37 -7.54
CA THR A 22 23.91 25.45 -8.93
C THR A 22 23.63 24.07 -9.49
N GLY A 23 24.44 23.06 -9.19
CA GLY A 23 24.18 21.66 -9.55
C GLY A 23 22.89 21.11 -8.94
N LEU A 24 22.54 21.43 -7.69
CA LEU A 24 21.31 21.00 -7.01
C LEU A 24 20.07 21.70 -7.57
N VAL A 25 20.14 23.02 -7.77
CA VAL A 25 19.05 23.80 -8.38
C VAL A 25 18.87 23.39 -9.83
N TRP A 26 19.94 23.21 -10.60
CA TRP A 26 19.86 22.70 -11.97
C TRP A 26 19.51 21.21 -12.02
N THR A 27 19.85 20.35 -11.07
CA THR A 27 19.44 18.93 -11.12
C THR A 27 18.01 18.76 -10.65
N LEU A 28 17.49 19.59 -9.73
CA LEU A 28 16.07 19.58 -9.37
C LEU A 28 15.22 20.31 -10.43
N ILE A 29 15.71 21.41 -11.01
CA ILE A 29 15.04 22.11 -12.12
C ILE A 29 15.21 21.37 -13.44
N LEU A 30 16.32 20.68 -13.72
CA LEU A 30 16.46 19.81 -14.91
C LEU A 30 15.84 18.46 -14.65
N SER A 31 15.86 17.86 -13.46
CA SER A 31 15.05 16.65 -13.26
C SER A 31 13.57 17.01 -13.36
N ASP A 32 13.08 18.10 -12.78
CA ASP A 32 11.72 18.55 -13.00
C ASP A 32 11.48 18.96 -14.46
N ALA A 33 12.28 19.83 -15.09
CA ALA A 33 12.07 20.29 -16.47
C ALA A 33 12.38 19.26 -17.55
N LEU A 34 13.31 18.32 -17.34
CA LEU A 34 13.67 17.25 -18.29
C LEU A 34 12.73 16.06 -18.09
N LEU A 35 12.28 15.75 -16.86
CA LEU A 35 11.17 14.82 -16.62
C LEU A 35 9.86 15.44 -17.15
N HIS A 36 9.58 16.71 -16.92
CA HIS A 36 8.40 17.42 -17.46
C HIS A 36 8.49 17.56 -18.98
N ARG A 37 9.65 17.86 -19.60
CA ARG A 37 9.81 17.90 -21.07
C ARG A 37 9.79 16.53 -21.71
N VAL A 38 10.44 15.51 -21.14
CA VAL A 38 10.46 14.15 -21.69
C VAL A 38 9.09 13.49 -21.52
N LEU A 39 8.50 13.56 -20.32
CA LEU A 39 7.22 12.92 -20.00
C LEU A 39 5.99 13.68 -20.55
N LEU A 40 6.05 15.01 -20.69
CA LEU A 40 4.98 15.79 -21.33
C LEU A 40 5.25 16.10 -22.80
N SER A 41 6.33 15.60 -23.39
CA SER A 41 6.50 15.67 -24.85
C SER A 41 5.30 15.03 -25.54
N PRO A 42 4.80 15.61 -26.66
CA PRO A 42 3.71 15.02 -27.43
C PRO A 42 3.98 13.54 -27.80
N ARG A 43 5.26 13.18 -28.03
CA ARG A 43 5.71 11.81 -28.29
C ARG A 43 5.52 10.86 -27.10
N ALA A 44 5.86 11.27 -25.88
CA ALA A 44 5.64 10.45 -24.69
C ALA A 44 4.16 10.31 -24.32
N ARG A 45 3.34 11.34 -24.58
CA ARG A 45 1.88 11.26 -24.38
C ARG A 45 1.18 10.31 -25.36
N GLY A 46 1.75 10.11 -26.55
CA GLY A 46 1.28 9.14 -27.56
C GLY A 46 1.73 7.70 -27.28
N ASN A 47 2.85 7.50 -26.58
CA ASN A 47 3.39 6.17 -26.31
C ASN A 47 2.64 5.49 -25.15
N ARG A 48 1.81 4.49 -25.48
CA ARG A 48 1.03 3.71 -24.51
C ARG A 48 1.90 3.03 -23.44
N LEU A 49 3.16 2.72 -23.73
CA LEU A 49 4.08 2.05 -22.81
C LEU A 49 4.70 3.00 -21.77
N LEU A 50 4.84 4.29 -22.10
CA LEU A 50 5.47 5.27 -21.19
C LEU A 50 4.46 5.95 -20.26
N ARG A 51 3.18 6.02 -20.65
CA ARG A 51 2.11 6.61 -19.81
C ARG A 51 2.06 6.09 -18.36
N PRO A 52 2.23 4.78 -18.07
CA PRO A 52 2.23 4.28 -16.70
C PRO A 52 3.42 4.80 -15.88
N LEU A 53 4.61 4.82 -16.46
CA LEU A 53 5.84 5.31 -15.83
C LEU A 53 5.75 6.81 -15.51
N VAL A 54 5.26 7.58 -16.47
CA VAL A 54 5.01 9.04 -16.32
C VAL A 54 4.07 9.31 -15.15
N ARG A 55 2.93 8.60 -15.11
CA ARG A 55 1.92 8.76 -14.06
C ARG A 55 2.41 8.32 -12.69
N TYR A 56 3.31 7.35 -12.63
CA TYR A 56 3.88 6.84 -11.39
C TYR A 56 4.93 7.81 -10.81
N ALA A 57 5.82 8.35 -11.65
CA ALA A 57 6.86 9.29 -11.23
C ALA A 57 6.31 10.66 -10.77
N MET A 58 5.27 11.16 -11.46
CA MET A 58 4.65 12.47 -11.14
C MET A 58 3.64 12.39 -9.97
N GLN A 59 3.32 11.19 -9.51
CA GLN A 59 2.30 10.93 -8.47
C GLN A 59 2.55 11.62 -7.11
N PRO A 60 3.80 11.82 -6.64
CA PRO A 60 4.07 12.49 -5.36
C PRO A 60 4.12 14.03 -5.47
N LEU A 61 4.33 14.56 -6.69
CA LEU A 61 4.66 15.97 -6.93
C LEU A 61 3.48 16.83 -7.40
N ALA A 62 2.29 16.25 -7.56
CA ALA A 62 1.08 16.96 -7.93
C ALA A 62 0.52 17.80 -6.75
N ILE A 63 1.32 18.75 -6.28
CA ILE A 63 0.95 19.79 -5.32
C ILE A 63 0.63 21.03 -6.14
N ARG A 64 -0.62 21.14 -6.62
CA ARG A 64 -1.33 22.39 -7.00
C ARG A 64 -2.32 22.09 -8.11
N ARG A 65 -3.56 21.88 -7.70
CA ARG A 65 -4.74 22.66 -8.10
C ARG A 65 -5.84 22.30 -7.11
N VAL A 66 -6.80 23.20 -6.93
CA VAL A 66 -8.09 22.96 -6.27
C VAL A 66 -8.53 21.51 -6.53
N PRO A 67 -8.99 20.74 -5.53
CA PRO A 67 -9.36 19.34 -5.72
C PRO A 67 -10.39 19.26 -6.84
N GLU A 68 -9.94 18.92 -8.05
CA GLU A 68 -10.83 18.49 -9.09
C GLU A 68 -11.53 17.26 -8.53
N VAL A 69 -12.86 17.36 -8.41
CA VAL A 69 -13.73 16.25 -8.10
C VAL A 69 -13.40 15.14 -9.11
N GLY A 70 -12.59 14.15 -8.70
CA GLY A 70 -12.07 13.11 -9.58
C GLY A 70 -10.55 12.90 -9.58
N SER A 71 -9.74 13.73 -8.90
CA SER A 71 -8.32 13.40 -8.75
C SER A 71 -8.16 12.08 -7.98
N LYS A 72 -7.38 11.13 -8.52
CA LYS A 72 -7.20 9.80 -7.92
C LYS A 72 -6.53 9.82 -6.53
N TYR A 73 -5.98 10.96 -6.13
CA TYR A 73 -5.27 11.14 -4.86
C TYR A 73 -5.62 12.53 -4.30
N PRO A 74 -6.32 12.62 -3.16
CA PRO A 74 -6.55 13.91 -2.53
C PRO A 74 -5.20 14.52 -2.09
N PRO A 75 -5.09 15.85 -2.07
CA PRO A 75 -3.89 16.52 -1.59
C PRO A 75 -3.51 16.04 -0.18
N PHE A 76 -2.22 16.13 0.15
CA PHE A 76 -1.79 15.94 1.54
C PHE A 76 -2.54 16.95 2.42
N ASP A 77 -3.07 16.49 3.54
CA ASP A 77 -3.54 17.40 4.57
C ASP A 77 -2.34 18.18 5.14
N LEU A 78 -2.62 19.23 5.93
CA LEU A 78 -1.58 20.07 6.51
C LEU A 78 -0.58 19.22 7.32
N LEU A 79 -1.08 18.28 8.13
CA LEU A 79 -0.24 17.40 8.95
C LEU A 79 0.70 16.55 8.10
N SER A 80 0.19 15.85 7.08
CA SER A 80 1.02 15.03 6.21
C SER A 80 2.00 15.87 5.40
N SER A 81 1.63 17.09 5.01
CA SER A 81 2.52 18.05 4.34
C SER A 81 3.65 18.49 5.27
N MET A 82 3.35 18.78 6.54
CA MET A 82 4.36 19.11 7.56
C MET A 82 5.29 17.94 7.82
N LEU A 83 4.74 16.73 8.02
CA LEU A 83 5.53 15.52 8.19
C LEU A 83 6.41 15.24 6.96
N LEU A 84 5.93 15.52 5.74
CA LEU A 84 6.71 15.36 4.52
C LEU A 84 7.86 16.37 4.47
N ALA A 85 7.59 17.63 4.81
CA ALA A 85 8.60 18.67 4.90
C ALA A 85 9.66 18.32 5.95
N ILE A 86 9.25 17.82 7.13
CA ILE A 86 10.15 17.33 8.18
C ILE A 86 11.00 16.17 7.65
N HIS A 87 10.39 15.16 7.03
CA HIS A 87 11.11 14.00 6.48
C HIS A 87 12.13 14.41 5.41
N VAL A 88 11.75 15.30 4.48
CA VAL A 88 12.66 15.83 3.45
C VAL A 88 13.80 16.62 4.10
N THR A 89 13.51 17.46 5.08
CA THR A 89 14.51 18.26 5.80
C THR A 89 15.48 17.37 6.55
N LEU A 90 14.99 16.38 7.30
CA LEU A 90 15.83 15.42 8.02
C LEU A 90 16.68 14.61 7.04
N THR A 91 16.10 14.13 5.94
CA THR A 91 16.83 13.44 4.87
C THR A 91 17.98 14.28 4.35
N PHE A 92 17.72 15.56 4.07
CA PHE A 92 18.75 16.48 3.60
C PHE A 92 19.84 16.71 4.65
N VAL A 93 19.46 17.05 5.88
CA VAL A 93 20.41 17.32 6.97
C VAL A 93 21.26 16.09 7.30
N PHE A 94 20.69 14.89 7.33
CA PHE A 94 21.44 13.67 7.64
C PHE A 94 22.38 13.25 6.50
N CYS A 95 21.92 13.35 5.25
CA CYS A 95 22.71 12.88 4.11
C CYS A 95 23.73 13.91 3.62
N TRP A 96 23.49 15.21 3.79
CA TRP A 96 24.36 16.28 3.28
C TRP A 96 24.91 17.24 4.34
N GLY A 97 24.38 17.24 5.56
CA GLY A 97 24.90 18.07 6.63
C GLY A 97 26.29 17.62 7.08
N ARG A 98 27.20 18.57 7.31
CA ARG A 98 28.45 18.27 8.03
C ARG A 98 28.09 18.04 9.50
N SER A 99 28.16 16.80 9.97
CA SER A 99 28.27 16.56 11.41
C SER A 99 29.76 16.57 11.75
N GLY A 100 30.16 17.24 12.83
CA GLY A 100 31.57 17.32 13.27
C GLY A 100 32.20 15.98 13.70
N ILE A 101 31.61 14.85 13.32
CA ILE A 101 32.09 13.51 13.59
C ILE A 101 33.00 13.12 12.43
N ASN A 102 34.30 13.36 12.61
CA ASN A 102 35.35 13.31 11.57
C ASN A 102 35.59 11.96 10.88
N TYR A 103 34.82 10.90 11.21
CA TYR A 103 35.01 9.55 10.66
C TYR A 103 33.82 9.00 9.87
N ASP A 104 32.79 9.82 9.65
CA ASP A 104 31.50 9.33 9.16
C ASP A 104 30.93 10.25 8.07
N ILE A 105 31.78 10.82 7.22
CA ILE A 105 31.38 11.73 6.14
C ILE A 105 31.09 10.88 4.89
N ASP A 106 30.04 11.22 4.13
CA ASP A 106 29.67 10.65 2.82
C ASP A 106 28.72 9.43 2.84
N PHE A 107 29.16 8.29 2.31
CA PHE A 107 28.28 7.21 1.83
C PHE A 107 27.62 6.33 2.90
N PRO A 108 28.24 6.07 4.08
CA PRO A 108 27.59 5.30 5.15
C PRO A 108 26.26 5.91 5.60
N ARG A 109 26.15 7.25 5.65
CA ARG A 109 24.93 7.95 6.07
C ARG A 109 23.76 7.71 5.14
N LEU A 110 24.00 7.64 3.83
CA LEU A 110 22.99 7.26 2.86
C LEU A 110 22.45 5.86 3.18
N GLY A 111 23.32 4.92 3.54
CA GLY A 111 22.95 3.57 3.94
C GLY A 111 22.12 3.55 5.24
N TYR A 112 22.55 4.27 6.28
CA TYR A 112 21.82 4.34 7.54
C TYR A 112 20.42 4.92 7.36
N HIS A 113 20.32 6.02 6.61
CA HIS A 113 19.04 6.67 6.36
C HIS A 113 18.15 5.85 5.43
N ALA A 114 18.73 5.13 4.46
CA ALA A 114 18.00 4.17 3.63
C ALA A 114 17.34 3.08 4.50
N VAL A 115 18.10 2.46 5.41
CA VAL A 115 17.54 1.40 6.28
C VAL A 115 16.49 1.95 7.23
N ALA A 116 16.69 3.14 7.79
CA ALA A 116 15.67 3.79 8.62
C ALA A 116 14.37 4.04 7.84
N ALA A 117 14.47 4.63 6.63
CA ALA A 117 13.34 4.85 5.75
C ALA A 117 12.63 3.54 5.37
N PHE A 118 13.39 2.47 5.09
CA PHE A 118 12.85 1.15 4.82
C PHE A 118 12.06 0.59 6.00
N SER A 119 12.61 0.64 7.22
CA SER A 119 11.92 0.13 8.42
C SER A 119 10.60 0.85 8.66
N ILE A 120 10.58 2.18 8.55
CA ILE A 120 9.35 2.97 8.70
C ILE A 120 8.39 2.69 7.54
N ALA A 121 8.89 2.49 6.32
CA ALA A 121 8.06 2.12 5.17
C ALA A 121 7.36 0.77 5.39
N VAL A 122 8.05 -0.23 5.95
CA VAL A 122 7.46 -1.53 6.32
C VAL A 122 6.36 -1.32 7.36
N MET A 123 6.65 -0.61 8.45
CA MET A 123 5.68 -0.35 9.52
C MET A 123 4.42 0.39 9.02
N SER A 124 4.60 1.33 8.08
CA SER A 124 3.50 2.10 7.49
C SER A 124 2.59 1.26 6.60
N ALA A 125 3.06 0.13 6.09
CA ALA A 125 2.28 -0.79 5.25
C ALA A 125 1.46 -1.81 6.04
N LEU A 126 1.74 -1.98 7.32
CA LEU A 126 1.07 -2.98 8.17
C LEU A 126 -0.40 -2.59 8.41
N ARG A 127 -1.29 -3.59 8.49
CA ARG A 127 -2.72 -3.39 8.80
C ARG A 127 -2.95 -3.25 10.30
N TYR A 128 -2.12 -3.92 11.09
CA TYR A 128 -2.04 -3.89 12.55
C TYR A 128 -0.88 -2.99 13.00
N SER A 129 -0.68 -1.84 12.34
CA SER A 129 0.44 -0.96 12.65
C SER A 129 0.19 -0.15 13.93
N PRO A 130 1.25 0.19 14.70
CA PRO A 130 1.14 1.09 15.85
C PRO A 130 0.55 2.47 15.48
N LEU A 131 0.77 2.93 14.24
CA LEU A 131 0.23 4.20 13.75
C LEU A 131 -1.31 4.24 13.84
N ARG A 132 -1.96 3.08 13.72
CA ARG A 132 -3.43 3.00 13.79
C ARG A 132 -3.96 3.13 15.21
N LYS A 133 -3.20 2.68 16.22
CA LYS A 133 -3.51 2.98 17.63
C LYS A 133 -3.44 4.48 17.92
N LEU A 134 -2.59 5.19 17.18
CA LEU A 134 -2.50 6.66 17.22
C LEU A 134 -3.59 7.34 16.37
N GLY A 135 -4.56 6.58 15.84
CA GLY A 135 -5.66 7.10 15.04
C GLY A 135 -5.28 7.49 13.61
N VAL A 136 -4.12 7.07 13.10
CA VAL A 136 -3.72 7.31 11.71
C VAL A 136 -4.45 6.32 10.80
N PRO A 137 -5.31 6.77 9.86
CA PRO A 137 -6.01 5.86 8.97
C PRO A 137 -5.05 5.07 8.07
N HIS A 138 -5.37 3.80 7.81
CA HIS A 138 -4.49 2.88 7.07
C HIS A 138 -4.10 3.40 5.67
N HIS A 139 -5.01 4.11 4.99
CA HIS A 139 -4.74 4.66 3.67
C HIS A 139 -3.67 5.76 3.69
N TYR A 140 -3.49 6.49 4.81
CA TYR A 140 -2.36 7.41 5.00
C TYR A 140 -1.07 6.63 5.22
N GLY A 141 -1.10 5.55 6.01
CA GLY A 141 0.03 4.63 6.14
C GLY A 141 0.53 4.11 4.79
N LEU A 142 -0.38 3.71 3.89
CA LEU A 142 -0.02 3.28 2.53
C LEU A 142 0.53 4.41 1.63
N ARG A 143 0.17 5.68 1.88
CA ARG A 143 0.82 6.82 1.21
C ARG A 143 2.24 6.99 1.71
N TRP A 144 2.43 6.96 3.02
CA TRP A 144 3.74 7.02 3.66
C TRP A 144 4.66 5.88 3.27
N HIS A 145 4.15 4.65 3.19
CA HIS A 145 4.87 3.50 2.67
C HIS A 145 5.46 3.76 1.28
N ARG A 146 4.69 4.39 0.38
CA ARG A 146 5.19 4.74 -0.97
C ARG A 146 6.28 5.79 -0.91
N VAL A 147 6.07 6.90 -0.19
CA VAL A 147 7.05 7.99 -0.07
C VAL A 147 8.36 7.49 0.54
N LEU A 148 8.27 6.77 1.65
CA LEU A 148 9.43 6.22 2.36
C LEU A 148 10.10 5.11 1.56
N GLY A 149 9.33 4.27 0.86
CA GLY A 149 9.87 3.25 -0.04
C GLY A 149 10.66 3.83 -1.21
N MET A 150 10.16 4.91 -1.82
CA MET A 150 10.90 5.65 -2.86
C MET A 150 12.16 6.30 -2.29
N THR A 151 12.07 6.90 -1.10
CA THR A 151 13.22 7.49 -0.40
C THR A 151 14.29 6.41 -0.14
N PHE A 152 13.89 5.26 0.39
CA PHE A 152 14.75 4.11 0.63
C PHE A 152 15.49 3.67 -0.64
N VAL A 153 14.77 3.44 -1.74
CA VAL A 153 15.38 2.98 -3.01
C VAL A 153 16.37 4.00 -3.54
N ALA A 154 16.03 5.30 -3.51
CA ALA A 154 16.90 6.37 -3.96
C ALA A 154 18.20 6.42 -3.15
N LEU A 155 18.10 6.40 -1.81
CA LEU A 155 19.24 6.45 -0.91
C LEU A 155 20.09 5.18 -0.97
N ALA A 156 19.48 3.99 -1.01
CA ALA A 156 20.18 2.72 -1.12
C ALA A 156 20.94 2.63 -2.45
N THR A 157 20.35 3.14 -3.54
CA THR A 157 21.02 3.18 -4.85
C THR A 157 22.15 4.21 -4.86
N ALA A 158 21.95 5.40 -4.30
CA ALA A 158 23.01 6.40 -4.18
C ALA A 158 24.18 5.88 -3.32
N HIS A 159 23.89 5.19 -2.21
CA HIS A 159 24.86 4.50 -1.37
C HIS A 159 25.65 3.46 -2.17
N ALA A 160 24.95 2.54 -2.85
CA ALA A 160 25.58 1.48 -3.65
C ALA A 160 26.45 2.07 -4.76
N VAL A 161 25.93 3.00 -5.57
CA VAL A 161 26.65 3.65 -6.69
C VAL A 161 27.89 4.39 -6.20
N SER A 162 27.82 5.04 -5.04
CA SER A 162 28.96 5.77 -4.51
C SER A 162 30.11 4.85 -4.10
N TYR A 163 29.77 3.71 -3.49
CA TYR A 163 30.75 2.67 -3.20
C TYR A 163 31.28 2.03 -4.48
N LEU A 164 30.42 1.72 -5.45
CA LEU A 164 30.83 1.23 -6.77
C LEU A 164 31.79 2.19 -7.47
N ARG A 165 31.57 3.51 -7.38
CA ARG A 165 32.47 4.51 -7.97
C ARG A 165 33.82 4.52 -7.26
N THR A 166 33.81 4.45 -5.93
CA THR A 166 35.03 4.42 -5.12
C THR A 166 35.85 3.15 -5.39
N TRP A 167 35.15 2.03 -5.62
CA TRP A 167 35.74 0.71 -5.88
C TRP A 167 35.96 0.41 -7.36
N GLY A 168 35.38 1.17 -8.29
CA GLY A 168 35.60 1.00 -9.73
C GLY A 168 37.07 1.24 -10.10
N VAL A 169 37.85 1.82 -9.19
CA VAL A 169 39.30 1.94 -9.24
C VAL A 169 40.03 0.62 -8.85
N ALA A 170 39.33 -0.33 -8.22
CA ALA A 170 39.86 -1.59 -7.70
C ALA A 170 38.91 -2.77 -8.00
N ASN A 171 39.07 -3.46 -9.13
CA ASN A 171 38.48 -4.78 -9.47
C ASN A 171 37.21 -5.19 -8.69
N PHE A 172 36.06 -4.59 -9.02
CA PHE A 172 34.75 -4.82 -8.38
C PHE A 172 34.42 -6.30 -8.13
N THR A 173 34.66 -7.17 -9.11
CA THR A 173 34.42 -8.61 -9.00
C THR A 173 35.21 -9.26 -7.87
N ALA A 174 36.47 -8.87 -7.68
CA ALA A 174 37.32 -9.40 -6.61
C ALA A 174 36.87 -8.90 -5.23
N ILE A 175 36.30 -7.69 -5.15
CA ILE A 175 35.78 -7.14 -3.89
C ILE A 175 34.45 -7.80 -3.51
N VAL A 176 33.56 -8.03 -4.48
CA VAL A 176 32.26 -8.67 -4.23
C VAL A 176 32.42 -10.17 -3.99
N LEU A 177 33.27 -10.87 -4.74
CA LEU A 177 33.51 -12.30 -4.52
C LEU A 177 34.56 -12.58 -3.44
N GLY A 178 35.27 -11.54 -2.98
CA GLY A 178 36.31 -11.65 -1.96
C GLY A 178 35.75 -11.89 -0.56
N ASP A 179 36.68 -11.96 0.40
CA ASP A 179 36.37 -12.43 1.75
C ASP A 179 35.55 -11.45 2.60
N ASN A 180 35.34 -10.21 2.15
CA ASN A 180 34.59 -9.23 2.95
C ASN A 180 33.08 -9.51 2.89
N PRO A 181 32.46 -10.04 3.97
CA PRO A 181 31.03 -10.38 3.97
C PRO A 181 30.14 -9.13 3.87
N THR A 182 30.59 -7.97 4.35
CA THR A 182 29.82 -6.73 4.30
C THR A 182 29.48 -6.37 2.86
N PHE A 183 30.43 -6.42 1.93
CA PHE A 183 30.15 -6.06 0.54
C PHE A 183 29.21 -7.04 -0.15
N ARG A 184 29.41 -8.34 0.06
CA ARG A 184 28.53 -9.40 -0.43
C ARG A 184 27.08 -9.15 -0.02
N TRP A 185 26.84 -8.99 1.29
CA TRP A 185 25.50 -8.75 1.81
C TRP A 185 24.92 -7.40 1.37
N GLY A 186 25.74 -6.38 1.15
CA GLY A 186 25.31 -5.09 0.61
C GLY A 186 24.76 -5.20 -0.82
N VAL A 187 25.46 -5.93 -1.69
CA VAL A 187 25.02 -6.19 -3.08
C VAL A 187 23.75 -7.05 -3.08
N VAL A 188 23.69 -8.08 -2.24
CA VAL A 188 22.49 -8.93 -2.09
C VAL A 188 21.28 -8.10 -1.60
N ALA A 189 21.47 -7.24 -0.60
CA ALA A 189 20.41 -6.36 -0.11
C ALA A 189 19.92 -5.38 -1.18
N TRP A 190 20.84 -4.76 -1.94
CA TRP A 190 20.47 -3.87 -3.04
C TRP A 190 19.73 -4.62 -4.17
N SER A 191 20.12 -5.85 -4.47
CA SER A 191 19.45 -6.69 -5.46
C SER A 191 18.00 -7.02 -5.06
N PHE A 192 17.78 -7.35 -3.80
CA PHE A 192 16.42 -7.55 -3.26
C PHE A 192 15.59 -6.25 -3.24
N CYS A 193 16.23 -5.11 -2.99
CA CYS A 193 15.60 -3.80 -3.10
C CYS A 193 15.09 -3.54 -4.52
N LEU A 194 15.92 -3.78 -5.54
CA LEU A 194 15.52 -3.67 -6.94
C LEU A 194 14.40 -4.66 -7.29
N LEU A 195 14.53 -5.91 -6.84
CA LEU A 195 13.51 -6.93 -7.03
C LEU A 195 12.15 -6.47 -6.48
N ALA A 196 12.11 -5.87 -5.30
CA ALA A 196 10.87 -5.37 -4.71
C ALA A 196 10.28 -4.19 -5.50
N PHE A 197 11.10 -3.33 -6.10
CA PHE A 197 10.65 -2.06 -6.68
C PHE A 197 10.35 -2.12 -8.17
N VAL A 198 11.12 -2.89 -8.95
CA VAL A 198 11.00 -2.99 -10.41
C VAL A 198 9.58 -3.35 -10.90
N PRO A 199 8.83 -4.26 -10.24
CA PRO A 199 7.47 -4.59 -10.68
C PRO A 199 6.42 -3.51 -10.35
N ALA A 200 6.73 -2.49 -9.55
CA ALA A 200 5.76 -1.51 -9.05
C ALA A 200 5.01 -0.73 -10.14
N PRO A 201 5.65 -0.28 -11.25
CA PRO A 201 4.95 0.39 -12.35
C PRO A 201 3.96 -0.54 -13.10
N PHE A 202 4.19 -1.85 -13.05
CA PHE A 202 3.38 -2.87 -13.73
C PHE A 202 2.30 -3.47 -12.82
N ARG A 203 2.24 -3.04 -11.55
CA ARG A 203 1.26 -3.46 -10.54
C ARG A 203 -0.20 -3.55 -11.07
N PRO A 204 -0.72 -2.60 -11.89
CA PRO A 204 -2.10 -2.69 -12.38
C PRO A 204 -2.36 -3.88 -13.31
N ILE A 205 -1.32 -4.40 -13.97
CA ILE A 205 -1.40 -5.48 -14.96
C ILE A 205 -1.11 -6.82 -14.29
N ILE A 206 -0.05 -6.89 -13.47
CA ILE A 206 0.48 -8.13 -12.88
C ILE A 206 0.40 -8.11 -11.34
N TRP A 207 -0.76 -7.76 -10.78
CA TRP A 207 -0.94 -7.55 -9.33
C TRP A 207 -0.42 -8.72 -8.46
N ASN A 208 -0.72 -9.96 -8.84
CA ASN A 208 -0.31 -11.14 -8.07
C ASN A 208 1.21 -11.33 -8.07
N VAL A 209 1.85 -11.18 -9.24
CA VAL A 209 3.31 -11.26 -9.37
C VAL A 209 3.97 -10.12 -8.59
N PHE A 210 3.47 -8.88 -8.75
CA PHE A 210 3.95 -7.73 -7.98
C PHE A 210 3.90 -8.02 -6.48
N LYS A 211 2.76 -8.52 -5.96
CA LYS A 211 2.60 -8.79 -4.53
C LYS A 211 3.62 -9.80 -4.02
N VAL A 212 3.79 -10.93 -4.69
CA VAL A 212 4.75 -11.98 -4.30
C VAL A 212 6.17 -11.42 -4.33
N VAL A 213 6.58 -10.87 -5.47
CA VAL A 213 7.94 -10.35 -5.67
C VAL A 213 8.26 -9.20 -4.71
N HIS A 214 7.31 -8.30 -4.46
CA HIS A 214 7.49 -7.17 -3.54
C HIS A 214 7.67 -7.63 -2.09
N ILE A 215 6.84 -8.59 -1.61
CA ILE A 215 6.96 -9.13 -0.25
C ILE A 215 8.25 -9.93 -0.09
N THR A 216 8.56 -10.83 -1.03
CA THR A 216 9.79 -11.62 -1.00
C THR A 216 11.03 -10.73 -1.07
N GLY A 217 11.02 -9.71 -1.94
CA GLY A 217 12.09 -8.73 -2.02
C GLY A 217 12.27 -7.94 -0.72
N ALA A 218 11.18 -7.47 -0.10
CA ALA A 218 11.25 -6.77 1.19
C ALA A 218 11.80 -7.66 2.32
N LEU A 219 11.40 -8.94 2.38
CA LEU A 219 11.97 -9.91 3.34
C LEU A 219 13.45 -10.17 3.07
N GLY A 220 13.83 -10.29 1.80
CA GLY A 220 15.24 -10.40 1.39
C GLY A 220 16.06 -9.19 1.84
N VAL A 221 15.54 -7.96 1.70
CA VAL A 221 16.17 -6.75 2.23
C VAL A 221 16.32 -6.81 3.76
N LEU A 222 15.27 -7.20 4.51
CA LEU A 222 15.34 -7.32 5.97
C LEU A 222 16.48 -8.24 6.41
N ILE A 223 16.61 -9.41 5.79
CA ILE A 223 17.64 -10.40 6.12
C ILE A 223 19.02 -9.90 5.68
N ALA A 224 19.18 -9.55 4.40
CA ALA A 224 20.48 -9.18 3.84
C ALA A 224 21.04 -7.89 4.46
N ALA A 225 20.20 -6.87 4.72
CA ALA A 225 20.64 -5.66 5.39
C ALA A 225 21.05 -5.93 6.85
N SER A 226 20.39 -6.88 7.55
CA SER A 226 20.79 -7.30 8.90
C SER A 226 22.17 -7.95 8.94
N LEU A 227 22.54 -8.66 7.87
CA LEU A 227 23.84 -9.32 7.71
C LEU A 227 24.91 -8.37 7.14
N HIS A 228 24.50 -7.29 6.48
CA HIS A 228 25.39 -6.29 5.91
C HIS A 228 26.14 -5.48 6.99
N THR A 229 25.43 -4.93 7.98
CA THR A 229 26.04 -4.19 9.11
C THR A 229 25.25 -4.35 10.41
N THR A 230 25.94 -4.22 11.55
CA THR A 230 25.31 -4.24 12.89
C THR A 230 24.37 -3.05 13.12
N TYR A 231 24.62 -1.91 12.47
CA TYR A 231 23.75 -0.74 12.51
C TYR A 231 22.43 -0.99 11.81
N ALA A 232 22.46 -1.55 10.60
CA ALA A 232 21.27 -1.91 9.85
C ALA A 232 20.43 -2.95 10.62
N ARG A 233 21.09 -3.92 11.25
CA ARG A 233 20.45 -4.95 12.09
C ARG A 233 19.49 -4.38 13.15
N ARG A 234 19.83 -3.24 13.79
CA ARG A 234 18.97 -2.63 14.83
C ARG A 234 17.63 -2.18 14.24
N TRP A 235 17.65 -1.59 13.05
CA TRP A 235 16.47 -1.10 12.36
C TRP A 235 15.63 -2.21 11.75
N THR A 236 16.28 -3.22 11.15
CA THR A 236 15.60 -4.33 10.50
C THR A 236 14.97 -5.30 11.49
N ILE A 237 15.56 -5.51 12.68
CA ILE A 237 14.93 -6.32 13.75
C ILE A 237 13.59 -5.71 14.17
N VAL A 238 13.54 -4.38 14.37
CA VAL A 238 12.29 -3.70 14.77
C VAL A 238 11.23 -3.84 13.67
N ALA A 239 11.59 -3.59 12.42
CA ALA A 239 10.68 -3.74 11.28
C ALA A 239 10.21 -5.19 11.10
N GLY A 240 11.12 -6.16 11.22
CA GLY A 240 10.82 -7.59 11.14
C GLY A 240 9.90 -8.04 12.27
N ALA A 241 10.14 -7.60 13.51
CA ALA A 241 9.27 -7.91 14.65
C ALA A 241 7.86 -7.36 14.44
N MET A 242 7.73 -6.10 14.01
CA MET A 242 6.41 -5.50 13.73
C MET A 242 5.68 -6.23 12.59
N TRP A 243 6.40 -6.57 11.51
CA TRP A 243 5.84 -7.33 10.40
C TRP A 243 5.37 -8.73 10.84
N SER A 244 6.16 -9.43 11.66
CA SER A 244 5.81 -10.74 12.20
C SER A 244 4.58 -10.67 13.11
N ILE A 245 4.46 -9.63 13.94
CA ILE A 245 3.28 -9.44 14.79
C ILE A 245 2.05 -9.18 13.92
N ASP A 246 2.14 -8.29 12.91
CA ASP A 246 1.06 -8.02 11.98
C ASP A 246 0.59 -9.29 11.25
N TRP A 247 1.52 -10.12 10.77
CA TRP A 247 1.18 -11.41 10.18
C TRP A 247 0.59 -12.41 11.18
N GLY A 248 1.13 -12.47 12.40
CA GLY A 248 0.57 -13.29 13.48
C GLY A 248 -0.89 -12.92 13.77
N CYS A 249 -1.20 -11.63 13.84
CA CYS A 249 -2.56 -11.14 14.01
C CYS A 249 -3.47 -11.56 12.84
N ARG A 250 -2.99 -11.45 11.59
CA ARG A 250 -3.76 -11.88 10.40
C ARG A 250 -4.02 -13.37 10.39
N LEU A 251 -3.00 -14.18 10.69
CA LEU A 251 -3.12 -15.64 10.73
C LEU A 251 -4.07 -16.06 11.87
N ALA A 252 -3.93 -15.45 13.05
CA ALA A 252 -4.87 -15.66 14.15
C ALA A 252 -6.30 -15.30 13.73
N HIS A 253 -6.47 -14.18 13.02
CA HIS A 253 -7.78 -13.79 12.51
C HIS A 253 -8.34 -14.76 11.47
N GLN A 254 -7.48 -15.31 10.60
CA GLN A 254 -7.91 -16.21 9.54
C GLN A 254 -8.26 -17.61 10.06
N TYR A 255 -7.46 -18.13 11.01
CA TYR A 255 -7.56 -19.52 11.44
C TYR A 255 -8.27 -19.74 12.77
N LEU A 256 -8.27 -18.75 13.66
CA LEU A 256 -8.81 -18.91 15.02
C LEU A 256 -10.13 -18.17 15.23
N VAL A 257 -10.42 -17.14 14.44
CA VAL A 257 -11.74 -16.48 14.47
C VAL A 257 -12.69 -17.30 13.59
N PRO A 258 -13.86 -17.72 14.11
CA PRO A 258 -14.83 -18.46 13.31
C PRO A 258 -15.16 -17.71 12.03
N SER A 259 -15.18 -18.43 10.90
CA SER A 259 -15.59 -17.85 9.63
C SER A 259 -17.02 -17.35 9.74
N GLY A 260 -17.27 -16.19 9.14
CA GLY A 260 -18.62 -15.74 8.90
C GLY A 260 -19.27 -16.50 7.76
N GLU A 261 -20.55 -16.21 7.60
CA GLU A 261 -21.36 -16.68 6.49
C GLU A 261 -21.69 -15.51 5.59
N ILE A 262 -21.43 -15.64 4.28
CA ILE A 262 -21.97 -14.72 3.28
C ILE A 262 -23.28 -15.29 2.77
N VAL A 263 -24.33 -14.48 2.89
CA VAL A 263 -25.59 -14.64 2.17
C VAL A 263 -25.66 -13.53 1.12
N PRO A 264 -25.77 -13.84 -0.17
CA PRO A 264 -26.03 -12.83 -1.19
C PRO A 264 -27.29 -12.02 -0.85
N GLY A 265 -27.14 -10.68 -0.73
CA GLY A 265 -28.24 -9.79 -0.34
C GLY A 265 -29.12 -9.34 -1.51
N GLY A 266 -28.79 -9.76 -2.73
CA GLY A 266 -29.41 -9.34 -3.97
C GLY A 266 -28.51 -8.43 -4.82
N PHE A 267 -28.91 -8.28 -6.08
CA PHE A 267 -28.22 -7.44 -7.06
C PHE A 267 -29.13 -6.28 -7.44
N ALA A 268 -28.61 -5.06 -7.40
CA ALA A 268 -29.35 -3.92 -7.94
C ALA A 268 -29.37 -4.05 -9.46
N ALA A 269 -30.58 -4.21 -10.03
CA ALA A 269 -30.82 -4.47 -11.46
C ALA A 269 -30.16 -3.46 -12.39
N GLU A 270 -29.90 -2.22 -11.93
CA GLU A 270 -29.34 -1.17 -12.77
C GLU A 270 -27.82 -1.04 -12.74
N GLY A 271 -27.08 -1.65 -11.80
CA GLY A 271 -25.65 -1.33 -11.76
C GLY A 271 -24.82 -2.11 -10.80
N TYR A 272 -23.87 -2.87 -11.36
CA TYR A 272 -22.51 -3.18 -10.89
C TYR A 272 -22.21 -3.27 -9.38
N VAL A 273 -23.19 -3.48 -8.51
CA VAL A 273 -23.05 -3.46 -7.07
C VAL A 273 -23.64 -4.76 -6.55
N THR A 274 -22.79 -5.54 -5.90
CA THR A 274 -23.17 -6.76 -5.20
C THR A 274 -23.31 -6.43 -3.72
N THR A 275 -24.49 -6.68 -3.17
CA THR A 275 -24.69 -6.61 -1.72
C THR A 275 -24.46 -7.97 -1.10
N LEU A 276 -23.68 -8.00 -0.01
CA LEU A 276 -23.40 -9.22 0.74
C LEU A 276 -23.85 -9.00 2.17
N VAL A 277 -24.70 -9.88 2.67
CA VAL A 277 -25.03 -9.94 4.09
C VAL A 277 -24.03 -10.89 4.72
N VAL A 278 -23.24 -10.36 5.66
CA VAL A 278 -22.26 -11.14 6.39
C VAL A 278 -22.77 -11.35 7.81
N ARG A 279 -22.84 -12.61 8.23
CA ARG A 279 -23.13 -12.99 9.62
C ARG A 279 -21.84 -13.43 10.29
N LEU A 280 -21.43 -12.72 11.34
CA LEU A 280 -20.27 -13.06 12.16
C LEU A 280 -20.70 -13.48 13.56
N PRO A 281 -20.39 -14.71 14.00
CA PRO A 281 -20.65 -15.09 15.39
C PRO A 281 -19.78 -14.27 16.34
N HIS A 282 -20.31 -13.95 17.52
CA HIS A 282 -19.53 -13.29 18.55
C HIS A 282 -18.40 -14.22 19.03
N SER A 283 -17.16 -13.72 18.99
CA SER A 283 -16.03 -14.46 19.56
C SER A 283 -15.20 -13.58 20.49
N ARG A 284 -14.83 -14.13 21.65
CA ARG A 284 -13.96 -13.46 22.61
C ARG A 284 -12.58 -13.18 21.99
N LEU A 285 -12.10 -14.10 21.16
CA LEU A 285 -10.82 -13.96 20.47
C LEU A 285 -10.82 -12.79 19.49
N ARG A 286 -11.91 -12.57 18.73
CA ARG A 286 -12.03 -11.38 17.88
C ARG A 286 -11.96 -10.09 18.68
N ARG A 287 -12.61 -10.02 19.84
CA ARG A 287 -12.49 -8.86 20.74
C ARG A 287 -11.05 -8.65 21.23
N LEU A 288 -10.32 -9.72 21.54
CA LEU A 288 -8.91 -9.64 21.94
C LEU A 288 -8.00 -9.15 20.81
N ILE A 289 -8.20 -9.65 19.58
CA ILE A 289 -7.44 -9.20 18.40
C ILE A 289 -7.80 -7.75 18.08
N ALA A 290 -9.08 -7.38 18.13
CA ALA A 290 -9.56 -6.03 17.92
C ALA A 290 -8.90 -5.05 18.92
N TRP A 291 -8.79 -5.44 20.19
CA TRP A 291 -8.07 -4.71 21.24
C TRP A 291 -6.62 -4.42 20.91
N TYR A 292 -5.93 -5.37 20.28
CA TYR A 292 -4.56 -5.13 19.83
C TYR A 292 -4.51 -4.19 18.61
N SER A 293 -5.52 -4.18 17.76
CA SER A 293 -5.45 -3.55 16.43
C SER A 293 -5.99 -2.13 16.36
N GLU A 294 -6.95 -1.81 17.21
CA GLU A 294 -7.71 -0.57 17.16
C GLU A 294 -7.69 0.14 18.52
N PRO A 295 -7.84 1.47 18.53
CA PRO A 295 -8.26 2.19 19.71
C PRO A 295 -9.54 1.59 20.33
N PRO A 296 -9.72 1.67 21.67
CA PRO A 296 -10.90 1.15 22.37
C PRO A 296 -12.25 1.58 21.79
N PHE A 297 -12.32 2.81 21.27
CA PHE A 297 -13.54 3.38 20.71
C PHE A 297 -13.92 2.82 19.33
N LEU A 298 -13.03 2.07 18.66
CA LEU A 298 -13.29 1.45 17.35
C LEU A 298 -13.59 -0.06 17.45
N HIS A 299 -13.69 -0.61 18.66
CA HIS A 299 -13.99 -2.04 18.86
C HIS A 299 -15.42 -2.43 18.47
N ARG A 300 -16.33 -1.45 18.41
CA ARG A 300 -17.68 -1.67 17.89
C ARG A 300 -17.67 -1.50 16.38
N LEU A 301 -18.31 -2.44 15.69
CA LEU A 301 -18.68 -2.27 14.30
C LEU A 301 -19.57 -1.03 14.20
N THR A 302 -19.04 0.02 13.58
CA THR A 302 -19.76 1.25 13.32
C THR A 302 -19.86 1.44 11.83
N ILE A 303 -20.97 2.04 11.44
CA ILE A 303 -21.22 2.38 10.05
C ILE A 303 -20.19 3.45 9.63
N SER A 304 -19.73 3.39 8.38
CA SER A 304 -18.54 4.08 7.81
C SER A 304 -17.19 3.37 7.94
N GLN A 305 -17.05 2.41 8.86
CA GLN A 305 -15.84 1.57 8.93
C GLN A 305 -15.73 0.67 7.69
N PHE A 306 -14.54 0.09 7.51
CA PHE A 306 -14.33 -0.93 6.49
C PHE A 306 -13.69 -2.17 7.10
N VAL A 307 -13.87 -3.31 6.43
CA VAL A 307 -13.28 -4.59 6.79
C VAL A 307 -12.48 -5.12 5.61
N PHE A 308 -11.50 -6.00 5.85
CA PHE A 308 -10.95 -6.79 4.76
C PHE A 308 -11.66 -8.12 4.67
N VAL A 309 -12.25 -8.40 3.50
CA VAL A 309 -13.01 -9.61 3.22
C VAL A 309 -12.13 -10.58 2.44
N SER A 310 -12.00 -11.80 2.93
CA SER A 310 -11.39 -12.91 2.21
C SER A 310 -12.43 -14.03 2.04
N VAL A 311 -12.61 -14.49 0.81
CA VAL A 311 -13.51 -15.61 0.48
C VAL A 311 -12.65 -16.70 -0.14
N PRO A 312 -12.20 -17.69 0.64
CA PRO A 312 -11.17 -18.62 0.19
C PRO A 312 -11.49 -19.40 -1.08
N HIS A 313 -12.78 -19.68 -1.31
CA HIS A 313 -13.30 -20.34 -2.50
C HIS A 313 -13.15 -19.50 -3.78
N ILE A 314 -13.03 -18.18 -3.66
CA ILE A 314 -12.87 -17.27 -4.80
C ILE A 314 -11.39 -16.95 -4.98
N GLU A 315 -10.72 -16.52 -3.91
CA GLU A 315 -9.29 -16.26 -3.88
C GLU A 315 -8.75 -16.54 -2.47
N SER A 316 -7.91 -17.57 -2.32
CA SER A 316 -7.51 -18.11 -0.99
C SER A 316 -6.52 -17.26 -0.19
N PHE A 317 -5.86 -16.29 -0.82
CA PHE A 317 -4.76 -15.52 -0.20
C PHE A 317 -4.87 -14.02 -0.44
N THR A 318 -6.04 -13.54 -0.84
CA THR A 318 -6.31 -12.12 -1.03
C THR A 318 -7.47 -11.71 -0.16
N SER A 319 -7.31 -10.54 0.42
CA SER A 319 -8.31 -9.92 1.26
C SER A 319 -8.51 -8.51 0.74
N HIS A 320 -9.76 -8.12 0.55
CA HIS A 320 -10.15 -6.91 -0.15
C HIS A 320 -10.85 -5.96 0.82
N PRO A 321 -10.48 -4.67 0.88
CA PRO A 321 -11.14 -3.73 1.75
C PRO A 321 -12.55 -3.42 1.23
N VAL A 322 -13.54 -3.50 2.11
CA VAL A 322 -14.95 -3.26 1.81
C VAL A 322 -15.58 -2.45 2.95
N SER A 323 -16.26 -1.36 2.60
CA SER A 323 -16.97 -0.53 3.57
C SER A 323 -18.23 -1.22 4.07
N ILE A 324 -18.50 -1.08 5.37
CA ILE A 324 -19.74 -1.50 6.01
C ILE A 324 -20.81 -0.47 5.71
N VAL A 325 -21.90 -0.91 5.09
CA VAL A 325 -23.04 -0.06 4.72
C VAL A 325 -24.14 -0.12 5.77
N ALA A 326 -24.39 -1.30 6.34
CA ALA A 326 -25.35 -1.43 7.44
C ALA A 326 -24.79 -2.40 8.47
N HIS A 327 -25.20 -2.23 9.73
CA HIS A 327 -24.83 -3.10 10.83
C HIS A 327 -26.04 -3.26 11.76
N THR A 328 -26.33 -4.52 12.08
CA THR A 328 -27.38 -4.91 13.02
C THR A 328 -26.78 -5.92 13.99
N GLU A 329 -26.77 -5.57 15.27
CA GLU A 329 -26.40 -6.50 16.33
C GLU A 329 -27.59 -7.44 16.60
N ARG A 330 -27.38 -8.75 16.48
CA ARG A 330 -28.34 -9.78 16.88
C ARG A 330 -27.79 -10.57 18.05
N GLU A 331 -28.68 -11.22 18.80
CA GLU A 331 -28.30 -12.05 19.93
C GLU A 331 -27.32 -13.16 19.49
N GLY A 332 -26.05 -13.01 19.86
CA GLY A 332 -24.97 -13.96 19.55
C GLY A 332 -24.23 -13.76 18.22
N ALA A 333 -24.64 -12.83 17.36
CA ALA A 333 -23.96 -12.58 16.09
C ALA A 333 -24.13 -11.12 15.60
N ASP A 334 -23.08 -10.60 14.97
CA ASP A 334 -23.15 -9.35 14.23
C ASP A 334 -23.58 -9.65 12.78
N GLU A 335 -24.62 -8.97 12.29
CA GLU A 335 -24.98 -8.99 10.88
C GLU A 335 -24.62 -7.64 10.26
N PHE A 336 -23.89 -7.62 9.16
CA PHE A 336 -23.61 -6.38 8.45
C PHE A 336 -23.68 -6.56 6.94
N ILE A 337 -24.07 -5.47 6.28
CA ILE A 337 -24.23 -5.41 4.83
C ILE A 337 -23.00 -4.74 4.24
N LEU A 338 -22.40 -5.43 3.28
CA LEU A 338 -21.30 -4.93 2.47
C LEU A 338 -21.82 -4.62 1.06
N ALA A 339 -21.42 -3.48 0.51
CA ALA A 339 -21.70 -3.17 -0.90
C ALA A 339 -20.40 -3.10 -1.69
N LEU A 340 -20.29 -3.93 -2.73
CA LEU A 340 -19.09 -4.03 -3.56
C LEU A 340 -19.40 -3.67 -4.99
N ALA A 341 -18.65 -2.71 -5.54
CA ALA A 341 -18.67 -2.46 -6.97
C ALA A 341 -17.93 -3.59 -7.73
N SER A 342 -18.57 -4.20 -8.73
CA SER A 342 -18.05 -5.29 -9.58
C SER A 342 -16.98 -4.84 -10.59
N ARG A 343 -15.94 -4.13 -10.14
CA ARG A 343 -14.91 -3.54 -11.00
C ARG A 343 -13.67 -4.42 -11.19
N GLY A 344 -13.31 -5.21 -10.16
CA GLY A 344 -12.12 -6.06 -10.15
C GLY A 344 -12.41 -7.52 -10.45
N ASN A 345 -11.35 -8.30 -10.74
CA ASN A 345 -11.45 -9.76 -10.92
C ASN A 345 -12.11 -10.44 -9.72
N PHE A 346 -11.67 -10.11 -8.50
CA PHE A 346 -12.28 -10.63 -7.27
C PHE A 346 -13.77 -10.33 -7.17
N THR A 347 -14.17 -9.06 -7.29
CA THR A 347 -15.58 -8.64 -7.14
C THR A 347 -16.47 -9.21 -8.25
N ARG A 348 -15.93 -9.46 -9.45
CA ARG A 348 -16.67 -10.14 -10.53
C ARG A 348 -16.87 -11.61 -10.24
N LYS A 349 -15.81 -12.33 -9.81
CA LYS A 349 -15.93 -13.73 -9.40
C LYS A 349 -16.89 -13.90 -8.21
N LEU A 350 -16.85 -12.96 -7.27
CA LEU A 350 -17.77 -12.92 -6.13
C LEU A 350 -19.21 -12.67 -6.57
N ARG A 351 -19.45 -11.75 -7.50
CA ARG A 351 -20.76 -11.55 -8.12
C ARG A 351 -21.24 -12.83 -8.81
N HIS A 352 -20.41 -13.45 -9.64
CA HIS A 352 -20.74 -14.69 -10.34
C HIS A 352 -21.08 -15.83 -9.37
N ALA A 353 -20.26 -16.03 -8.33
CA ALA A 353 -20.51 -17.02 -7.29
C ALA A 353 -21.83 -16.75 -6.53
N ALA A 354 -22.11 -15.48 -6.24
CA ALA A 354 -23.36 -15.07 -5.60
C ALA A 354 -24.59 -15.24 -6.52
N ALA A 355 -24.45 -15.02 -7.83
CA ALA A 355 -25.53 -15.22 -8.81
C ALA A 355 -25.86 -16.70 -8.94
N LEU A 356 -24.83 -17.54 -9.12
CA LEU A 356 -24.96 -19.00 -9.08
C LEU A 356 -25.66 -19.47 -7.80
N ALA A 357 -25.30 -18.86 -6.67
CA ALA A 357 -25.87 -19.21 -5.38
C ALA A 357 -27.36 -18.88 -5.26
N THR A 358 -27.78 -17.75 -5.79
CA THR A 358 -29.17 -17.29 -5.69
C THR A 358 -30.10 -17.95 -6.71
N GLY A 359 -29.54 -18.71 -7.65
CA GLY A 359 -30.30 -19.22 -8.79
C GLY A 359 -30.73 -18.10 -9.74
N GLU A 360 -30.17 -16.90 -9.58
CA GLU A 360 -30.29 -15.87 -10.60
C GLU A 360 -29.58 -16.35 -11.86
N ASN A 361 -30.19 -16.08 -13.01
CA ASN A 361 -29.64 -16.52 -14.28
C ASN A 361 -28.25 -15.90 -14.45
N VAL A 362 -27.22 -16.73 -14.30
CA VAL A 362 -25.82 -16.32 -14.37
C VAL A 362 -25.49 -15.83 -15.76
N GLU A 363 -26.13 -16.40 -16.78
CA GLU A 363 -26.04 -15.89 -18.14
C GLU A 363 -26.71 -14.53 -18.25
N GLU A 364 -27.82 -14.20 -17.57
CA GLU A 364 -28.33 -12.81 -17.53
C GLU A 364 -27.47 -11.88 -16.68
N ALA A 365 -26.83 -12.36 -15.60
CA ALA A 365 -25.99 -11.53 -14.74
C ALA A 365 -24.62 -11.24 -15.37
N GLU A 366 -24.06 -12.22 -16.09
CA GLU A 366 -22.87 -12.07 -16.92
C GLU A 366 -23.19 -11.37 -18.24
N ALA A 367 -24.28 -11.73 -18.93
CA ALA A 367 -24.77 -11.02 -20.11
C ALA A 367 -25.08 -9.57 -19.74
N TYR A 368 -25.75 -9.20 -18.65
CA TYR A 368 -25.90 -7.80 -18.26
C TYR A 368 -24.55 -7.09 -18.00
N ALA A 369 -23.57 -7.79 -17.42
CA ALA A 369 -22.23 -7.24 -17.21
C ALA A 369 -21.41 -7.10 -18.52
N ILE A 370 -21.75 -7.88 -19.54
CA ILE A 370 -21.13 -7.93 -20.87
C ILE A 370 -21.94 -7.09 -21.91
N ASP A 371 -23.24 -6.93 -21.73
CA ASP A 371 -24.25 -6.28 -22.60
C ASP A 371 -24.37 -4.80 -22.30
N ALA A 372 -24.19 -4.41 -21.03
CA ALA A 372 -23.85 -3.02 -20.69
C ALA A 372 -22.49 -2.59 -21.30
N PHE A 373 -21.76 -3.50 -21.95
CA PHE A 373 -20.59 -3.22 -22.77
C PHE A 373 -20.80 -3.50 -24.28
N LYS A 374 -21.81 -4.28 -24.71
CA LYS A 374 -22.11 -4.60 -26.12
C LYS A 374 -23.58 -5.02 -26.33
N ALA A 375 -24.40 -4.19 -26.97
CA ALA A 375 -25.76 -4.57 -27.38
C ALA A 375 -25.82 -5.72 -28.43
N ALA A 376 -26.93 -6.51 -28.40
CA ALA A 376 -27.45 -7.62 -29.28
C ALA A 376 -27.30 -9.04 -28.66
N ASP A 377 -28.28 -9.98 -28.58
CA ASP A 377 -29.51 -10.35 -29.34
C ASP A 377 -30.42 -11.29 -28.44
N PRO A 378 -31.78 -11.30 -28.50
CA PRO A 378 -32.69 -11.76 -27.42
C PRO A 378 -33.17 -13.24 -27.35
N ALA A 379 -32.54 -14.24 -27.97
CA ALA A 379 -33.26 -15.48 -28.31
C ALA A 379 -33.19 -16.70 -27.35
N VAL A 380 -32.69 -16.63 -26.10
CA VAL A 380 -32.49 -17.84 -25.28
C VAL A 380 -32.88 -17.64 -23.80
N SER A 381 -34.15 -17.83 -23.43
CA SER A 381 -34.61 -17.72 -22.02
C SER A 381 -35.94 -18.45 -21.72
N ALA A 382 -35.96 -19.78 -21.56
CA ALA A 382 -37.17 -20.43 -21.05
C ALA A 382 -37.02 -21.70 -20.19
N ALA A 383 -35.83 -22.32 -20.09
CA ALA A 383 -35.73 -23.67 -19.48
C ALA A 383 -35.13 -23.73 -18.06
N THR A 384 -34.64 -22.62 -17.49
CA THR A 384 -33.73 -22.67 -16.32
C THR A 384 -34.36 -22.24 -14.99
N HIS A 385 -35.69 -22.23 -14.88
CA HIS A 385 -36.43 -21.62 -13.75
C HIS A 385 -36.85 -22.55 -12.59
N ALA A 386 -36.49 -23.85 -12.58
CA ALA A 386 -37.12 -24.80 -11.65
C ALA A 386 -36.26 -25.35 -10.48
N ALA A 387 -35.03 -24.85 -10.23
CA ALA A 387 -34.10 -25.51 -9.28
C ALA A 387 -33.50 -24.64 -8.15
N ALA A 388 -34.23 -23.65 -7.62
CA ALA A 388 -33.74 -22.78 -6.54
C ALA A 388 -34.39 -23.06 -5.17
N LYS A 389 -33.78 -23.92 -4.34
CA LYS A 389 -34.01 -23.96 -2.87
C LYS A 389 -32.69 -24.25 -2.13
N ARG A 390 -32.26 -23.25 -1.36
CA ARG A 390 -31.03 -23.09 -0.54
C ARG A 390 -29.86 -22.45 -1.30
N ALA A 391 -29.73 -21.14 -1.18
CA ALA A 391 -28.54 -20.45 -1.62
C ALA A 391 -27.32 -20.96 -0.83
N PRO A 392 -26.24 -21.40 -1.49
CA PRO A 392 -25.02 -21.84 -0.82
C PRO A 392 -24.44 -20.69 0.00
N VAL A 393 -24.21 -20.99 1.26
CA VAL A 393 -23.52 -20.12 2.21
C VAL A 393 -22.03 -20.29 2.00
N PHE A 394 -21.33 -19.19 1.71
CA PHE A 394 -19.87 -19.23 1.57
C PHE A 394 -19.20 -18.86 2.89
N PRO A 395 -18.21 -19.64 3.36
CA PRO A 395 -17.38 -19.22 4.48
C PRO A 395 -16.58 -17.97 4.09
N VAL A 396 -16.60 -16.97 4.96
CA VAL A 396 -15.88 -15.71 4.80
C VAL A 396 -15.00 -15.43 5.99
N HIS A 397 -13.79 -14.94 5.74
CA HIS A 397 -12.95 -14.35 6.78
C HIS A 397 -13.03 -12.83 6.68
N ILE A 398 -13.35 -12.20 7.81
CA ILE A 398 -13.53 -10.75 7.91
C ILE A 398 -12.51 -10.20 8.87
N GLU A 399 -11.51 -9.50 8.37
CA GLU A 399 -10.52 -8.81 9.21
C GLU A 399 -11.04 -7.40 9.54
N GLY A 400 -11.00 -6.99 10.81
CA GLY A 400 -11.39 -5.64 11.26
C GLY A 400 -12.46 -5.65 12.37
N PRO A 401 -13.17 -4.53 12.57
CA PRO A 401 -13.24 -3.36 11.69
C PRO A 401 -12.00 -2.47 11.70
N PHE A 402 -11.84 -1.73 10.60
CA PHE A 402 -10.81 -0.73 10.41
C PHE A 402 -11.43 0.67 10.33
N GLN A 403 -10.71 1.66 10.89
CA GLN A 403 -11.16 3.04 11.00
C GLN A 403 -11.67 3.60 9.67
N GLY A 404 -12.95 3.99 9.69
CA GLY A 404 -13.65 4.65 8.59
C GLY A 404 -13.56 6.17 8.63
N ILE A 405 -14.52 6.83 7.99
CA ILE A 405 -14.72 8.27 8.12
C ILE A 405 -15.40 8.52 9.47
N LEU A 406 -14.64 8.94 10.48
CA LEU A 406 -15.19 9.38 11.75
C LEU A 406 -15.72 10.81 11.59
N ALA A 407 -16.99 10.94 11.25
CA ALA A 407 -17.70 12.21 11.32
C ALA A 407 -18.79 12.08 12.39
N PRO A 408 -18.72 12.84 13.50
CA PRO A 408 -19.80 12.85 14.50
C PRO A 408 -20.97 13.64 13.94
N LEU A 409 -21.74 13.05 13.03
CA LEU A 409 -22.82 13.74 12.30
C LEU A 409 -23.88 14.28 13.27
N GLU A 410 -24.11 13.58 14.39
CA GLU A 410 -24.99 13.98 15.49
C GLU A 410 -24.56 15.30 16.16
N ALA A 411 -23.28 15.67 16.08
CA ALA A 411 -22.79 16.93 16.64
C ALA A 411 -23.20 18.15 15.78
N TYR A 412 -23.78 17.94 14.61
CA TYR A 412 -24.19 18.99 13.69
C TYR A 412 -25.71 18.99 13.51
N SER A 413 -26.36 20.16 13.64
CA SER A 413 -27.81 20.28 13.45
C SER A 413 -28.25 20.09 11.98
N ARG A 414 -27.34 20.36 11.04
CA ARG A 414 -27.56 20.30 9.58
C ARG A 414 -26.31 19.80 8.88
N PRO A 415 -26.01 18.49 8.93
CA PRO A 415 -24.85 17.93 8.24
C PRO A 415 -25.08 17.95 6.72
N VAL A 416 -24.05 18.33 5.96
CA VAL A 416 -24.03 18.22 4.50
C VAL A 416 -23.05 17.12 4.10
N LEU A 417 -23.57 16.05 3.52
CA LEU A 417 -22.78 14.91 3.07
C LEU A 417 -22.46 15.05 1.57
N ILE A 418 -21.18 15.13 1.23
CA ILE A 418 -20.70 15.23 -0.16
C ILE A 418 -19.89 13.98 -0.50
N ALA A 419 -20.45 13.08 -1.29
CA ALA A 419 -19.77 11.89 -1.80
C ALA A 419 -19.42 12.03 -3.28
N GLY A 420 -18.29 11.44 -3.66
CA GLY A 420 -17.89 11.28 -5.06
C GLY A 420 -17.28 9.90 -5.31
N GLY A 421 -17.71 9.24 -6.38
CA GLY A 421 -17.19 7.93 -6.79
C GLY A 421 -17.33 6.87 -5.70
N VAL A 422 -16.23 6.17 -5.35
CA VAL A 422 -16.22 5.11 -4.33
C VAL A 422 -16.45 5.63 -2.90
N GLY A 423 -16.34 6.94 -2.68
CA GLY A 423 -16.64 7.57 -1.39
C GLY A 423 -18.13 7.55 -1.03
N LEU A 424 -19.01 7.20 -1.97
CA LEU A 424 -20.45 7.06 -1.72
C LEU A 424 -20.76 5.89 -0.78
N THR A 425 -20.01 4.78 -0.85
CA THR A 425 -20.30 3.56 -0.08
C THR A 425 -20.33 3.79 1.45
N PRO A 426 -19.32 4.41 2.09
CA PRO A 426 -19.42 4.72 3.52
C PRO A 426 -20.52 5.74 3.85
N MET A 427 -20.89 6.63 2.91
CA MET A 427 -21.97 7.60 3.11
C MET A 427 -23.36 6.96 3.07
N LEU A 428 -23.57 5.93 2.24
CA LEU A 428 -24.84 5.19 2.22
C LEU A 428 -25.16 4.63 3.61
N GLY A 429 -24.15 4.15 4.32
CA GLY A 429 -24.37 3.72 5.68
C GLY A 429 -24.67 4.86 6.64
N MET A 430 -23.96 5.98 6.54
CA MET A 430 -24.26 7.16 7.38
C MET A 430 -25.69 7.65 7.18
N LEU A 431 -26.20 7.61 5.94
CA LEU A 431 -27.58 7.96 5.62
C LEU A 431 -28.59 6.98 6.22
N ALA A 432 -28.26 5.69 6.32
CA ALA A 432 -29.14 4.70 6.94
C ALA A 432 -29.25 4.83 8.46
N THR A 433 -28.32 5.56 9.10
CA THR A 433 -28.35 5.85 10.55
C THR A 433 -28.99 7.17 10.92
N MET A 434 -29.21 8.05 9.95
CA MET A 434 -29.93 9.32 10.11
C MET A 434 -31.42 9.07 10.00
#